data_AF-A0A0H3B994-F1
#
_entry.id   AF-A0A0H3B994-F1
#
_cell.length_a   1.000
_cell.length_b   1.000
_cell.length_c   1.000
_cell.angle_alpha   90.00
_cell.angle_beta   90.00
_cell.angle_gamma   90.00
#
_symmetry.space_group_name_H-M   'P 1'
#
loop_
_entity.id
_entity.type
_entity.pdbx_description
1 polymer ?
#
loop_
_entity_poly.entity_id
_entity_poly.type
_entity_poly.pdbx_seq_one_letter_code
_entity_poly.pdbx_strand_id
1 'polypeptide(L)'
;MGLWLLAMLVIFTLAGKEWLPIQSASFALVFLLWPTATVVVKRLHDRNKAGWWALLAVLAWMLMAGNWQMLTPIWQWGVGRFIPTLIFVMMFIDCGAFLGTEGDNRFGREAVPVKFFADKAK
;
A
#
# COMPACT_ATOMS: atom_id res chain seq x y z
N MET A 1 -0.64 9.82 -5.20
CA MET A 1 -0.19 9.81 -3.79
C MET A 1 -0.46 11.12 -3.06
N GLY A 2 -0.08 12.29 -3.58
CA GLY A 2 -0.32 13.58 -2.89
C GLY A 2 -1.78 13.84 -2.49
N LEU A 3 -2.72 13.64 -3.42
CA LEU A 3 -4.16 13.81 -3.13
C LEU A 3 -4.66 12.85 -2.03
N TRP A 4 -4.17 11.62 -2.02
CA TRP A 4 -4.53 10.61 -1.02
C TRP A 4 -4.02 10.99 0.38
N LEU A 5 -2.77 11.48 0.49
CA LEU A 5 -2.19 11.96 1.74
C LEU A 5 -2.95 13.19 2.28
N LEU A 6 -3.30 14.12 1.39
CA LEU A 6 -4.11 15.28 1.75
C LEU A 6 -5.48 14.87 2.28
N ALA A 7 -6.15 13.91 1.61
CA ALA A 7 -7.44 13.39 2.06
C ALA A 7 -7.36 12.75 3.45
N MET A 8 -6.34 11.92 3.71
CA MET A 8 -6.10 11.36 5.06
C MET A 8 -5.87 12.47 6.09
N LEU A 9 -5.00 13.44 5.81
CA LEU A 9 -4.70 14.52 6.73
C LEU A 9 -5.96 15.32 7.09
N VAL A 10 -6.81 15.60 6.12
CA VAL A 10 -8.10 16.27 6.35
C VAL A 10 -9.01 15.43 7.24
N ILE A 11 -9.21 14.15 6.93
CA ILE A 11 -10.09 13.26 7.71
C ILE A 11 -9.63 13.16 9.16
N PHE A 12 -8.33 12.93 9.41
CA PHE A 12 -7.80 12.85 10.77
C PHE A 12 -7.90 14.18 11.52
N THR A 13 -7.70 15.31 10.84
CA THR A 13 -7.85 16.64 11.45
C THR A 13 -9.29 16.92 11.84
N LEU A 14 -10.26 16.59 10.98
CA LEU A 14 -11.68 16.79 11.24
C LEU A 14 -12.18 15.86 12.36
N ALA A 15 -11.74 14.59 12.37
CA ALA A 15 -12.06 13.65 13.43
C ALA A 15 -11.46 14.09 14.78
N GLY A 16 -10.21 14.54 14.79
CA GLY A 16 -9.52 15.02 16.00
C GLY A 16 -10.10 16.31 16.58
N LYS A 17 -10.78 17.13 15.76
CA LYS A 17 -11.54 18.32 16.20
C LYS A 17 -12.99 18.00 16.60
N GLU A 18 -13.39 16.73 16.58
CA GLU A 18 -14.77 16.27 16.81
C GLU A 18 -15.80 16.85 15.83
N TRP A 19 -15.35 17.39 14.69
CA TRP A 19 -16.23 17.90 13.62
C TRP A 19 -16.81 16.77 12.77
N LEU A 20 -16.21 15.57 12.84
CA LEU A 20 -16.62 14.41 12.08
C LEU A 20 -16.66 13.19 13.00
N PRO A 21 -17.80 12.48 13.10
CA PRO A 21 -17.91 11.30 13.94
C PRO A 21 -16.88 10.24 13.59
N ILE A 22 -16.30 9.57 14.59
CA ILE A 22 -15.27 8.53 14.40
C ILE A 22 -15.77 7.42 13.44
N GLN A 23 -17.06 7.07 13.50
CA GLN A 23 -17.67 6.09 12.60
C GLN A 23 -17.57 6.52 11.13
N SER A 24 -17.94 7.76 10.82
CA SER A 24 -17.86 8.33 9.47
C SER A 24 -16.40 8.47 9.00
N ALA A 25 -15.49 8.87 9.90
CA ALA A 25 -14.06 8.95 9.60
C ALA A 25 -13.47 7.58 9.26
N SER A 26 -13.87 6.55 10.02
CA SER A 26 -13.46 5.16 9.81
C SER A 26 -13.97 4.65 8.46
N PHE A 27 -15.23 4.94 8.11
CA PHE A 27 -15.79 4.58 6.81
C PHE A 27 -15.03 5.24 5.66
N ALA A 28 -14.76 6.54 5.75
CA ALA A 28 -13.97 7.26 4.74
C ALA A 28 -12.55 6.70 4.59
N LEU A 29 -11.93 6.27 5.69
CA LEU A 29 -10.63 5.60 5.67
C LEU A 29 -10.67 4.30 4.86
N VAL A 30 -11.70 3.47 5.02
CA VAL A 30 -11.84 2.22 4.24
C VAL A 30 -11.92 2.52 2.73
N PHE A 31 -12.66 3.55 2.33
CA PHE A 31 -12.69 3.98 0.92
C PHE A 31 -11.32 4.42 0.40
N LEU A 32 -10.52 5.08 1.23
CA LEU A 32 -9.16 5.47 0.87
C LEU A 32 -8.18 4.29 0.84
N LEU A 33 -8.46 3.19 1.54
CA LEU A 33 -7.63 1.99 1.48
C LEU A 33 -7.81 1.22 0.16
N TRP A 34 -8.99 1.32 -0.47
CA TRP A 34 -9.25 0.70 -1.77
C TRP A 34 -8.25 1.10 -2.87
N PRO A 35 -8.05 2.40 -3.20
CA PRO A 35 -7.08 2.78 -4.22
C PRO A 35 -5.66 2.34 -3.86
N THR A 36 -5.29 2.36 -2.58
CA THR A 36 -4.00 1.85 -2.11
C THR A 36 -3.84 0.36 -2.44
N ALA A 37 -4.85 -0.46 -2.14
CA ALA A 37 -4.84 -1.88 -2.46
C ALA A 37 -4.70 -2.12 -3.98
N THR A 38 -5.46 -1.39 -4.81
CA THR A 38 -5.39 -1.54 -6.27
C THR A 38 -4.00 -1.17 -6.83
N VAL A 39 -3.38 -0.10 -6.33
CA VAL A 39 -2.04 0.30 -6.76
C VAL A 39 -1.00 -0.73 -6.33
N VAL A 40 -1.06 -1.22 -5.08
CA VAL A 40 -0.11 -2.24 -4.59
C VAL A 40 -0.22 -3.53 -5.40
N VAL A 41 -1.44 -4.02 -5.66
CA VAL A 41 -1.65 -5.23 -6.48
C VAL A 41 -1.13 -5.02 -7.90
N LYS A 42 -1.39 -3.86 -8.50
CA LYS A 42 -0.84 -3.53 -9.82
C LYS A 42 0.69 -3.55 -9.82
N ARG A 43 1.34 -2.91 -8.84
CA ARG A 43 2.80 -2.87 -8.74
C ARG A 43 3.42 -4.24 -8.48
N LEU A 44 2.73 -5.11 -7.72
CA LEU A 44 3.13 -6.51 -7.57
C LEU A 44 3.06 -7.26 -8.91
N HIS A 45 2.00 -7.05 -9.68
CA HIS A 45 1.87 -7.64 -11.02
C HIS A 45 2.93 -7.11 -11.99
N ASP A 46 3.25 -5.81 -11.95
CA ASP A 46 4.34 -5.21 -12.74
C ASP A 46 5.69 -5.92 -12.45
N ARG A 47 5.89 -6.42 -11.23
CA ARG A 47 7.08 -7.18 -10.80
C ARG A 47 6.96 -8.70 -10.99
N ASN A 48 5.98 -9.15 -11.77
CA ASN A 48 5.67 -10.57 -12.02
C ASN A 48 5.31 -11.36 -10.73
N LYS A 49 4.90 -10.69 -9.66
CA LYS A 49 4.45 -11.31 -8.39
C LYS A 49 2.92 -11.39 -8.36
N ALA A 50 2.37 -12.40 -7.67
CA ALA A 50 0.93 -12.52 -7.48
C ALA A 50 0.35 -11.41 -6.58
N GLY A 51 -0.88 -10.97 -6.85
CA GLY A 51 -1.55 -9.97 -6.00
C GLY A 51 -1.68 -10.38 -4.52
N TRP A 52 -1.68 -11.69 -4.22
CA TRP A 52 -1.70 -12.22 -2.85
C TRP A 52 -0.53 -11.76 -1.98
N TRP A 53 0.59 -11.36 -2.57
CA TRP A 53 1.70 -10.77 -1.81
C TRP A 53 1.30 -9.49 -1.07
N ALA A 54 0.22 -8.80 -1.49
CA ALA A 54 -0.32 -7.65 -0.78
C ALA A 54 -0.84 -8.00 0.63
N LEU A 55 -1.20 -9.27 0.88
CA LEU A 55 -1.60 -9.72 2.21
C LEU A 55 -0.46 -9.61 3.24
N LEU A 56 0.80 -9.53 2.81
CA LEU A 56 1.91 -9.26 3.73
C LEU A 56 1.75 -7.91 4.44
N ALA A 57 1.20 -6.89 3.76
CA ALA A 57 0.93 -5.60 4.39
C ALA A 57 -0.17 -5.70 5.45
N VAL A 58 -1.19 -6.53 5.21
CA VAL A 58 -2.25 -6.82 6.20
C VAL A 58 -1.68 -7.60 7.38
N LEU A 59 -0.86 -8.63 7.12
CA LEU A 59 -0.17 -9.39 8.16
C LEU A 59 0.73 -8.47 9.01
N ALA A 60 1.51 -7.60 8.37
CA ALA A 60 2.37 -6.65 9.07
C ALA A 60 1.57 -5.67 9.94
N TRP A 61 0.43 -5.18 9.45
CA TRP A 61 -0.49 -4.40 10.29
C TRP A 61 -0.95 -5.22 11.49
N MET A 62 -1.49 -6.43 11.26
CA MET A 62 -2.01 -7.28 12.33
C MET A 62 -0.95 -7.60 13.39
N LEU A 63 0.28 -7.88 12.96
CA LEU A 63 1.41 -8.09 13.85
C LEU A 63 1.75 -6.83 14.66
N MET A 64 1.70 -5.65 14.05
CA MET A 64 1.97 -4.39 14.75
C MET A 64 0.85 -4.00 15.73
N ALA A 65 -0.41 -4.27 15.39
CA ALA A 65 -1.59 -3.95 16.19
C ALA A 65 -1.89 -5.00 17.28
N GLY A 66 -1.32 -6.20 17.17
CA GLY A 66 -1.52 -7.29 18.11
C GLY A 66 -0.95 -7.01 19.49
N ASN A 67 -1.57 -7.59 20.52
CA ASN A 67 -1.06 -7.54 21.89
C ASN A 67 -0.15 -8.75 22.17
N TRP A 68 1.16 -8.51 22.24
CA TRP A 68 2.18 -9.55 22.44
C TRP A 68 2.70 -9.66 23.88
N GLN A 69 2.04 -9.01 24.85
CA GLN A 69 2.50 -8.95 26.25
C GLN A 69 2.77 -10.32 26.90
N MET A 70 2.13 -11.38 26.40
CA MET A 70 2.33 -12.76 26.82
C MET A 70 3.67 -13.40 26.41
N LEU A 71 4.41 -12.80 25.46
CA LEU A 71 5.70 -13.30 24.99
C LEU A 71 6.86 -12.75 25.85
N THR A 72 8.04 -13.37 25.78
CA THR A 72 9.24 -12.80 26.43
C THR A 72 9.71 -11.53 25.71
N PRO A 73 10.48 -10.63 26.36
CA PRO A 73 10.80 -9.31 25.80
C PRO A 73 11.41 -9.32 24.39
N ILE A 74 12.29 -10.29 24.11
CA ILE A 74 12.92 -10.41 22.77
C ILE A 74 11.90 -10.78 21.69
N TRP A 75 10.93 -11.64 22.01
CA TRP A 75 9.87 -12.06 21.09
C TRP A 75 8.80 -10.98 20.92
N GLN A 76 8.50 -10.20 21.97
CA GLN A 76 7.62 -9.04 21.86
C GLN A 76 8.16 -8.02 20.86
N TRP A 77 9.46 -7.70 20.97
CA TRP A 77 10.11 -6.79 20.04
C TRP A 77 10.19 -7.38 18.64
N GLY A 78 10.57 -8.66 18.53
CA GLY A 78 10.69 -9.36 17.25
C GLY A 78 9.38 -9.40 16.47
N VAL A 79 8.32 -9.92 17.08
CA VAL A 79 7.01 -10.14 16.45
C VAL A 79 6.23 -8.82 16.31
N GLY A 80 6.21 -7.99 17.35
CA GLY A 80 5.38 -6.78 17.37
C GLY A 80 5.99 -5.58 16.64
N ARG A 81 7.31 -5.54 16.44
CA ARG A 81 7.99 -4.38 15.85
C ARG A 81 8.90 -4.76 14.69
N PHE A 82 9.87 -5.64 14.91
CA PHE A 82 10.91 -5.91 13.91
C PHE A 82 10.35 -6.52 12.62
N ILE A 83 9.64 -7.65 12.72
CA ILE A 83 9.04 -8.35 11.57
C ILE A 83 8.08 -7.45 10.77
N PRO A 84 7.08 -6.79 11.38
CA PRO A 84 6.15 -5.97 10.61
C PRO A 84 6.82 -4.76 9.96
N THR A 85 7.78 -4.11 10.63
CA THR A 85 8.56 -3.03 10.03
C THR A 85 9.38 -3.52 8.83
N LEU A 86 10.03 -4.68 8.94
CA LEU A 86 10.79 -5.28 7.85
C LEU A 86 9.90 -5.57 6.64
N ILE A 87 8.71 -6.14 6.86
CA ILE A 87 7.74 -6.39 5.79
C ILE A 87 7.32 -5.08 5.12
N PHE A 88 6.99 -4.04 5.88
CA PHE A 88 6.60 -2.75 5.31
C PHE A 88 7.72 -2.11 4.49
N VAL A 89 8.96 -2.13 4.98
CA VAL A 89 10.12 -1.59 4.24
C VAL A 89 10.34 -2.35 2.94
N MET A 90 10.31 -3.68 2.97
CA MET A 90 10.45 -4.50 1.77
C MET A 90 9.34 -4.22 0.76
N MET A 91 8.08 -4.22 1.20
CA MET A 91 6.92 -3.90 0.35
C MET A 91 7.01 -2.49 -0.24
N PHE A 92 7.45 -1.52 0.55
CA PHE A 92 7.60 -0.13 0.12
C PHE A 92 8.68 0.02 -0.94
N ILE A 93 9.83 -0.63 -0.76
CA ILE A 93 10.92 -0.60 -1.75
C ILE A 93 10.52 -1.35 -3.02
N ASP A 94 9.98 -2.57 -2.88
CA ASP A 94 9.59 -3.41 -4.01
C ASP A 94 8.50 -2.78 -4.88
N CYS A 95 7.47 -2.22 -4.25
CA CYS A 95 6.35 -1.61 -4.98
C CYS A 95 6.60 -0.13 -5.31
N GLY A 96 7.40 0.58 -4.52
CA GLY A 96 7.58 2.03 -4.64
C GLY A 96 8.81 2.46 -5.43
N ALA A 97 9.94 1.76 -5.30
CA ALA A 97 11.22 2.20 -5.87
C ALA A 97 11.65 1.38 -7.09
N PHE A 98 11.36 0.07 -7.13
CA PHE A 98 11.84 -0.79 -8.22
C PHE A 98 10.96 -0.71 -9.48
N LEU A 99 11.60 -0.72 -10.65
CA LEU A 99 10.92 -0.74 -11.96
C LEU A 99 10.18 -2.06 -12.18
N GLY A 100 9.21 -2.10 -13.09
CA GLY A 100 8.57 -3.36 -13.50
C GLY A 100 9.57 -4.36 -14.12
N THR A 101 9.15 -5.60 -14.26
CA THR A 101 9.91 -6.59 -15.05
C THR A 101 9.90 -6.17 -16.52
N GLU A 102 11.05 -6.30 -17.20
CA GLU A 102 11.16 -5.99 -18.63
C GLU A 102 10.47 -7.05 -19.49
N GLY A 103 9.82 -6.60 -20.57
CA GLY A 103 9.12 -7.46 -21.51
C GLY A 103 7.78 -8.02 -20.99
N ASP A 104 7.34 -9.10 -21.63
CA ASP A 104 6.07 -9.74 -21.29
C ASP A 104 6.15 -10.44 -19.92
N ASN A 105 5.09 -10.30 -19.13
CA ASN A 105 4.96 -10.97 -17.83
C ASN A 105 3.75 -11.91 -17.82
N ARG A 106 3.59 -12.68 -16.74
CA ARG A 106 2.47 -13.63 -16.59
C ARG A 106 1.07 -12.99 -16.62
N PHE A 107 0.99 -11.66 -16.50
CA PHE A 107 -0.24 -10.88 -16.43
C PHE A 107 -0.54 -10.12 -17.74
N GLY A 108 0.38 -10.09 -18.69
CA GLY A 108 0.17 -9.44 -19.97
C GLY A 108 1.46 -8.99 -20.66
N ARG A 109 1.26 -8.38 -21.83
CA ARG A 109 2.35 -7.81 -22.62
C ARG A 109 2.87 -6.51 -22.02
N GLU A 110 4.08 -6.15 -22.42
CA GLU A 110 4.66 -4.86 -22.06
C GLU A 110 3.76 -3.68 -22.48
N ALA A 111 3.70 -2.66 -21.63
CA ALA A 111 2.90 -1.47 -21.88
C ALA A 111 3.52 -0.63 -23.00
N VAL A 112 2.78 -0.47 -24.09
CA VAL A 112 3.19 0.38 -25.22
C VAL A 112 2.91 1.85 -24.87
N PRO A 113 3.82 2.79 -25.16
CA PRO A 113 3.56 4.22 -24.95
C PRO A 113 2.34 4.67 -25.75
N VAL A 114 1.38 5.30 -25.07
CA VAL A 114 0.19 5.86 -25.71
C VAL A 114 0.56 7.13 -26.46
N LYS A 115 0.31 7.16 -27.77
CA LYS A 115 0.42 8.38 -28.57
C LYS A 115 -0.79 9.28 -28.29
N PHE A 116 -0.62 10.28 -27.43
CA PHE A 116 -1.70 11.22 -27.07
C PHE A 116 -2.01 12.25 -28.17
N PHE A 117 -1.05 12.52 -29.05
CA PHE A 117 -1.21 13.47 -30.16
C PHE A 117 -0.87 12.77 -31.47
N ALA A 118 -1.56 13.17 -32.54
CA ALA A 118 -1.21 12.72 -33.89
C ALA A 118 0.18 13.25 -34.25
N ASP A 119 1.00 12.38 -34.86
CA ASP A 119 2.30 12.79 -35.40
C ASP A 119 2.06 13.91 -36.42
N LYS A 120 2.69 15.08 -36.23
CA LYS A 120 2.60 16.16 -37.21
C LYS A 120 3.20 15.64 -38.52
N ALA A 121 2.37 15.54 -39.56
CA ALA A 121 2.84 15.23 -40.91
C ALA A 121 3.92 16.25 -41.30
N LYS A 122 5.09 15.74 -41.69
CA LYS A 122 6.16 16.54 -42.30
C LYS A 122 5.82 16.89 -43.73
#